data_AF-V2WT89-F1
#
_entry.id   AF-V2WT89-F1
#
_cell.length_a   1.000
_cell.length_b   1.000
_cell.length_c   1.000
_cell.angle_alpha   90.00
_cell.angle_beta   90.00
_cell.angle_gamma   90.00
#
_symmetry.space_group_name_H-M   'P 1'
#
loop_
_entity.id
_entity.type
_entity.pdbx_description
1 polymer ?
#
loop_
_entity_poly.entity_id
_entity_poly.type
_entity_poly.pdbx_seq_one_letter_code
_entity_poly.pdbx_strand_id
1 'polypeptide(L)'
;MYAKGQFSKIPFISGNNLDEATPFTPTATSSSDTIRNGIISNYTTNSDGSGDAALQAAADQLLQLYPDVPALGSPFNTGNETFGLSSQYKRSAAITGDLMFHSVRRLWTKAGVQAGVKAYGYLFTGPRLAIIPPELGVSHGLELLYVFGLVPLAGGSLFDIALSLKMMDYWISFATILDPNDGKGESRPAWPQYATSNPSILEFNTNNVAAIPDNYRANGIDFINSNPVLFRH
;
A
#
# COMPACT_ATOMS: atom_id res chain seq x y z
N MET A 1 12.38 9.05 14.96
CA MET A 1 11.24 8.98 15.91
C MET A 1 10.89 7.52 16.25
N TYR A 2 10.58 6.70 15.25
CA TYR A 2 10.16 5.30 15.43
C TYR A 2 11.16 4.40 16.16
N ALA A 3 12.44 4.41 15.74
CA ALA A 3 13.50 3.64 16.40
C ALA A 3 13.74 4.07 17.87
N LYS A 4 13.35 5.30 18.25
CA LYS A 4 13.45 5.82 19.62
C LYS A 4 12.18 5.59 20.45
N GLY A 5 11.14 4.97 19.87
CA GLY A 5 9.85 4.79 20.53
C GLY A 5 9.12 6.10 20.86
N GLN A 6 9.44 7.20 20.18
CA GLN A 6 8.92 8.53 20.48
C GLN A 6 7.57 8.78 19.78
N PHE A 7 6.57 7.99 20.13
CA PHE A 7 5.21 8.10 19.61
C PHE A 7 4.20 7.60 20.66
N SER A 8 2.94 8.01 20.54
CA SER A 8 1.87 7.57 21.43
C SER A 8 1.61 6.06 21.26
N LYS A 9 1.60 5.34 22.38
CA LYS A 9 1.42 3.89 22.42
C LYS A 9 -0.06 3.50 22.45
N ILE A 10 -0.76 3.77 21.35
CA ILE A 10 -2.20 3.52 21.20
C ILE A 10 -2.39 2.41 20.17
N PRO A 11 -3.23 1.39 20.43
CA PRO A 11 -3.55 0.38 19.42
C PRO A 11 -4.01 1.02 18.11
N PHE A 12 -3.64 0.46 16.97
CA PHE A 12 -4.04 1.00 15.67
C PHE A 12 -4.29 -0.07 14.60
N ILE A 13 -5.11 0.30 13.62
CA ILE A 13 -5.21 -0.36 12.32
C ILE A 13 -4.41 0.48 11.31
N SER A 14 -3.67 -0.18 10.42
CA SER A 14 -2.97 0.48 9.31
C SER A 14 -3.06 -0.40 8.06
N GLY A 15 -3.26 0.17 6.89
CA GLY A 15 -3.31 -0.63 5.66
C GLY A 15 -3.08 0.19 4.42
N ASN A 16 -3.19 -0.48 3.28
CA ASN A 16 -3.00 0.10 1.97
C ASN A 16 -4.04 -0.41 0.98
N ASN A 17 -4.32 0.37 -0.04
CA ASN A 17 -4.86 -0.15 -1.30
C ASN A 17 -3.76 -0.92 -2.06
N LEU A 18 -4.12 -1.79 -3.00
CA LEU A 18 -3.12 -2.54 -3.78
C LEU A 18 -2.29 -1.62 -4.69
N ASP A 19 -2.95 -0.62 -5.28
CA ASP A 19 -2.41 0.22 -6.35
C ASP A 19 -2.36 1.71 -5.94
N GLU A 20 -1.85 1.97 -4.73
CA GLU A 20 -1.90 3.31 -4.09
C GLU A 20 -1.43 4.45 -4.99
N ALA A 21 -0.39 4.24 -5.79
CA ALA A 21 0.24 5.34 -6.52
C ALA A 21 -0.27 5.58 -7.94
N THR A 22 -1.21 4.77 -8.45
CA THR A 22 -1.68 4.93 -9.83
C THR A 22 -2.30 6.31 -10.10
N PRO A 23 -3.06 6.97 -9.18
CA PRO A 23 -3.57 8.32 -9.43
C PRO A 23 -2.50 9.42 -9.32
N PHE A 24 -1.38 9.12 -8.65
CA PHE A 24 -0.28 10.06 -8.45
C PHE A 24 0.82 9.92 -9.51
N THR A 25 0.70 8.93 -10.38
CA THR A 25 1.70 8.62 -11.41
C THR A 25 1.30 9.30 -12.72
N PRO A 26 2.14 10.16 -13.31
CA PRO A 26 1.85 10.77 -14.60
C PRO A 26 1.73 9.71 -15.70
N THR A 27 0.62 9.71 -16.44
CA THR A 27 0.37 8.79 -17.56
C THR A 27 1.37 8.97 -18.72
N ALA A 28 2.02 10.13 -18.79
CA ALA A 28 3.10 10.42 -19.75
C ALA A 28 4.46 9.79 -19.41
N THR A 29 4.59 9.12 -18.24
CA THR A 29 5.83 8.46 -17.82
C THR A 29 6.18 7.34 -18.80
N SER A 30 7.28 7.52 -19.54
CA SER A 30 7.58 6.68 -20.71
C SER A 30 9.02 6.19 -20.78
N SER A 31 9.88 6.56 -19.83
CA SER A 31 11.29 6.15 -19.81
C SER A 31 11.82 5.92 -18.39
N SER A 32 12.89 5.14 -18.27
CA SER A 32 13.58 4.94 -16.98
C SER A 32 14.17 6.24 -16.44
N ASP A 33 14.65 7.13 -17.31
CA ASP A 33 15.20 8.43 -16.92
C ASP A 33 14.13 9.33 -16.30
N THR A 34 12.90 9.31 -16.81
CA THR A 34 11.77 10.03 -16.23
C THR A 34 11.50 9.57 -14.80
N ILE A 35 11.49 8.26 -14.56
CA ILE A 35 11.30 7.69 -13.22
C ILE A 35 12.45 8.08 -12.29
N ARG A 36 13.70 7.89 -12.76
CA ARG A 36 14.91 8.21 -12.00
C ARG A 36 14.93 9.67 -11.56
N ASN A 37 14.67 10.58 -12.49
CA ASN A 37 14.67 12.01 -12.22
C ASN A 37 13.53 12.41 -11.30
N GLY A 38 12.35 11.78 -11.41
CA GLY A 38 11.23 11.98 -10.50
C GLY A 38 11.53 11.55 -9.05
N ILE A 39 12.23 10.43 -8.86
CA ILE A 39 12.71 10.00 -7.53
C ILE A 39 13.68 11.06 -6.98
N ILE A 40 14.68 11.45 -7.77
CA ILE A 40 15.69 12.43 -7.34
C ILE A 40 15.03 13.77 -6.97
N SER A 41 14.15 14.30 -7.81
CA SER A 41 13.50 15.59 -7.58
C SER A 41 12.63 15.60 -6.33
N ASN A 42 11.98 14.47 -6.00
CA ASN A 42 11.08 14.38 -4.85
C ASN A 42 11.83 14.26 -3.51
N TYR A 43 13.05 13.72 -3.52
CA TYR A 43 13.81 13.41 -2.30
C TYR A 43 15.08 14.23 -2.10
N THR A 44 15.51 15.00 -3.10
CA THR A 44 16.72 15.82 -2.98
C THR A 44 16.54 17.02 -2.05
N THR A 45 17.61 17.35 -1.31
CA THR A 45 17.75 18.59 -0.53
C THR A 45 18.54 19.66 -1.27
N ASN A 46 19.15 19.34 -2.41
CA ASN A 46 19.93 20.32 -3.17
C ASN A 46 19.00 21.29 -3.90
N SER A 47 19.31 22.57 -3.83
CA SER A 47 18.51 23.64 -4.42
C SER A 47 18.46 23.62 -5.95
N ASP A 48 19.41 22.96 -6.60
CA ASP A 48 19.48 22.80 -8.05
C ASP A 48 18.66 21.60 -8.57
N GLY A 49 17.99 20.87 -7.68
CA GLY A 49 17.24 19.67 -8.01
C GLY A 49 18.12 18.44 -8.31
N SER A 50 19.45 18.56 -8.20
CA SER A 50 20.35 17.41 -8.30
C SER A 50 20.25 16.55 -7.06
N GLY A 51 20.32 15.23 -7.16
CA GLY A 51 20.48 14.38 -5.98
C GLY A 51 21.96 14.34 -5.58
N ASP A 52 22.27 14.21 -4.29
CA ASP A 52 23.62 13.80 -3.90
C ASP A 52 23.95 12.40 -4.47
N ALA A 53 25.23 11.99 -4.40
CA ALA A 53 25.66 10.72 -4.97
C ALA A 53 24.92 9.51 -4.37
N ALA A 54 24.52 9.59 -3.09
CA ALA A 54 23.81 8.51 -2.41
C ALA A 54 22.37 8.40 -2.92
N LEU A 55 21.65 9.52 -3.09
CA LEU A 55 20.30 9.54 -3.64
C LEU A 55 20.29 9.10 -5.11
N GLN A 56 21.29 9.52 -5.90
CA GLN A 56 21.44 9.05 -7.28
C GLN A 56 21.61 7.54 -7.35
N ALA A 57 22.55 6.98 -6.56
CA ALA A 57 22.75 5.54 -6.48
C ALA A 57 21.50 4.79 -5.98
N ALA A 58 20.75 5.39 -5.04
CA ALA A 58 19.51 4.80 -4.54
C ALA A 58 18.39 4.79 -5.59
N ALA A 59 18.28 5.83 -6.41
CA ALA A 59 17.35 5.85 -7.54
C ALA A 59 17.71 4.77 -8.57
N ASP A 60 18.99 4.60 -8.88
CA ASP A 60 19.48 3.54 -9.77
C ASP A 60 19.18 2.14 -9.21
N GLN A 61 19.38 1.94 -7.90
CA GLN A 61 19.07 0.69 -7.22
C GLN A 61 17.56 0.39 -7.25
N LEU A 62 16.69 1.39 -7.07
CA LEU A 62 15.25 1.20 -7.20
C LEU A 62 14.87 0.75 -8.62
N LEU A 63 15.46 1.35 -9.66
CA LEU A 63 15.23 0.88 -11.03
C LEU A 63 15.66 -0.58 -11.22
N GLN A 64 16.72 -1.05 -10.55
CA GLN A 64 17.10 -2.47 -10.62
C GLN A 64 16.13 -3.40 -9.87
N LEU A 65 15.66 -2.97 -8.69
CA LEU A 65 14.74 -3.75 -7.85
C LEU A 65 13.33 -3.86 -8.44
N TYR A 66 12.93 -2.88 -9.24
CA TYR A 66 11.66 -2.85 -9.97
C TYR A 66 11.96 -2.87 -11.47
N PRO A 67 12.10 -4.03 -12.12
CA PRO A 67 12.44 -4.10 -13.54
C PRO A 67 11.27 -3.61 -14.42
N ASP A 68 11.57 -3.20 -15.66
CA ASP A 68 10.56 -2.83 -16.66
C ASP A 68 9.87 -4.09 -17.24
N VAL A 69 9.08 -4.73 -16.39
CA VAL A 69 8.25 -5.89 -16.74
C VAL A 69 6.81 -5.54 -16.37
N PRO A 70 5.91 -5.27 -17.34
CA PRO A 70 4.54 -4.81 -17.07
C PRO A 70 3.77 -5.66 -16.06
N ALA A 71 3.97 -6.99 -16.06
CA ALA A 71 3.34 -7.91 -15.12
C ALA A 71 3.75 -7.71 -13.64
N LEU A 72 4.87 -7.03 -13.38
CA LEU A 72 5.37 -6.73 -12.03
C LEU A 72 5.02 -5.32 -11.55
N GLY A 73 4.46 -4.47 -12.42
CA GLY A 73 4.10 -3.09 -12.10
C GLY A 73 2.65 -2.92 -11.63
N SER A 74 2.34 -1.71 -11.16
CA SER A 74 1.01 -1.29 -10.67
C SER A 74 0.20 -0.63 -11.79
N PRO A 75 -1.07 -0.98 -12.09
CA PRO A 75 -1.92 -1.90 -11.35
C PRO A 75 -1.40 -3.33 -11.29
N PHE A 76 -1.23 -3.87 -10.08
CA PHE A 76 -0.69 -5.20 -9.86
C PHE A 76 -1.68 -6.28 -10.30
N ASN A 77 -1.19 -7.49 -10.56
CA ASN A 77 -2.01 -8.65 -10.95
C ASN A 77 -2.81 -8.48 -12.25
N THR A 78 -2.39 -7.56 -13.13
CA THR A 78 -3.01 -7.32 -14.45
C THR A 78 -2.19 -7.86 -15.62
N GLY A 79 -1.13 -8.65 -15.32
CA GLY A 79 -0.25 -9.22 -16.34
C GLY A 79 0.39 -8.16 -17.23
N ASN A 80 0.53 -8.46 -18.52
CA ASN A 80 1.17 -7.57 -19.48
C ASN A 80 0.26 -6.45 -20.02
N GLU A 81 -0.95 -6.30 -19.49
CA GLU A 81 -1.82 -5.17 -19.86
C GLU A 81 -1.20 -3.85 -19.41
N THR A 82 -1.19 -2.87 -20.31
CA THR A 82 -0.63 -1.53 -20.12
C THR A 82 -1.67 -0.43 -20.22
N PHE A 83 -2.91 -0.77 -20.57
CA PHE A 83 -4.04 0.16 -20.67
C PHE A 83 -3.81 1.28 -21.68
N GLY A 84 -3.01 0.99 -22.73
CA GLY A 84 -2.60 1.99 -23.72
C GLY A 84 -1.53 2.98 -23.24
N LEU A 85 -0.94 2.75 -22.06
CA LEU A 85 0.16 3.54 -21.49
C LEU A 85 1.52 2.86 -21.73
N SER A 86 2.61 3.55 -21.38
CA SER A 86 3.94 2.92 -21.38
C SER A 86 4.05 1.86 -20.27
N SER A 87 4.88 0.83 -20.48
CA SER A 87 5.26 -0.10 -19.40
C SER A 87 5.88 0.61 -18.20
N GLN A 88 6.56 1.74 -18.45
CA GLN A 88 7.19 2.58 -17.44
C GLN A 88 6.16 3.27 -16.54
N TYR A 89 4.91 3.48 -16.99
CA TYR A 89 3.83 3.93 -16.11
C TYR A 89 3.62 2.94 -14.97
N LYS A 90 3.47 1.65 -15.30
CA LYS A 90 3.21 0.63 -14.28
C LYS A 90 4.36 0.45 -13.32
N ARG A 91 5.58 0.47 -13.85
CA ARG A 91 6.81 0.42 -13.07
C ARG A 91 6.92 1.63 -12.13
N SER A 92 6.67 2.82 -12.64
CA SER A 92 6.69 4.06 -11.84
C SER A 92 5.64 4.02 -10.74
N ALA A 93 4.42 3.58 -11.03
CA ALA A 93 3.37 3.46 -10.03
C ALA A 93 3.73 2.45 -8.93
N ALA A 94 4.36 1.32 -9.26
CA ALA A 94 4.84 0.38 -8.24
C ALA A 94 5.91 1.01 -7.32
N ILE A 95 6.91 1.69 -7.90
CA ILE A 95 7.97 2.36 -7.13
C ILE A 95 7.39 3.46 -6.24
N THR A 96 6.57 4.35 -6.79
CA THR A 96 5.95 5.46 -6.05
C THR A 96 5.04 4.94 -4.94
N GLY A 97 4.28 3.88 -5.20
CA GLY A 97 3.38 3.28 -4.21
C GLY A 97 4.14 2.70 -3.02
N ASP A 98 5.25 2.01 -3.30
CA ASP A 98 6.09 1.46 -2.24
C ASP A 98 6.84 2.56 -1.47
N LEU A 99 7.32 3.62 -2.15
CA LEU A 99 7.99 4.76 -1.51
C LEU A 99 7.06 5.56 -0.58
N MET A 100 5.81 5.81 -0.99
CA MET A 100 4.91 6.70 -0.26
C MET A 100 4.03 5.98 0.75
N PHE A 101 3.64 4.73 0.48
CA PHE A 101 2.55 4.07 1.21
C PHE A 101 2.97 2.73 1.81
N HIS A 102 3.36 1.75 0.99
CA HIS A 102 3.56 0.38 1.50
C HIS A 102 4.78 0.25 2.44
N SER A 103 5.90 0.90 2.11
CA SER A 103 7.10 0.85 2.96
C SER A 103 6.87 1.50 4.31
N VAL A 104 6.29 2.70 4.31
CA VAL A 104 5.97 3.49 5.50
C VAL A 104 4.97 2.74 6.39
N ARG A 105 3.90 2.15 5.81
CA ARG A 105 2.98 1.32 6.58
C ARG A 105 3.71 0.14 7.21
N ARG A 106 4.54 -0.61 6.46
CA ARG A 106 5.30 -1.75 7.01
C ARG A 106 6.24 -1.33 8.13
N LEU A 107 6.94 -0.21 7.97
CA LEU A 107 7.85 0.35 8.97
C LEU A 107 7.11 0.75 10.24
N TRP A 108 6.02 1.51 10.10
CA TRP A 108 5.21 1.99 11.22
C TRP A 108 4.58 0.84 11.99
N THR A 109 3.96 -0.13 11.30
CA THR A 109 3.34 -1.29 11.96
C THR A 109 4.38 -2.07 12.76
N LYS A 110 5.57 -2.33 12.18
CA LYS A 110 6.67 -3.03 12.87
C LYS A 110 7.15 -2.25 14.10
N ALA A 111 7.35 -0.94 13.98
CA ALA A 111 7.80 -0.09 15.08
C ALA A 111 6.80 -0.07 16.25
N GLY A 112 5.50 0.03 15.94
CA GLY A 112 4.43 -0.03 16.94
C GLY A 112 4.45 -1.35 17.72
N VAL A 113 4.48 -2.48 17.00
CA VAL A 113 4.51 -3.82 17.62
C VAL A 113 5.77 -4.02 18.46
N GLN A 114 6.94 -3.58 17.99
CA GLN A 114 8.19 -3.64 18.77
C GLN A 114 8.11 -2.82 20.07
N ALA A 115 7.32 -1.75 20.08
CA ALA A 115 7.08 -0.92 21.28
C ALA A 115 5.97 -1.48 22.20
N GLY A 116 5.43 -2.67 21.91
CA GLY A 116 4.37 -3.32 22.69
C GLY A 116 2.96 -2.85 22.35
N VAL A 117 2.77 -2.16 21.22
CA VAL A 117 1.45 -1.69 20.77
C VAL A 117 0.75 -2.80 19.97
N LYS A 118 -0.53 -3.06 20.27
CA LYS A 118 -1.37 -3.93 19.43
C LYS A 118 -1.61 -3.24 18.09
N ALA A 119 -1.24 -3.88 17.00
CA ALA A 119 -1.46 -3.35 15.66
C ALA A 119 -2.05 -4.42 14.74
N TYR A 120 -2.88 -3.99 13.80
CA TYR A 120 -3.52 -4.85 12.80
C TYR A 120 -3.27 -4.24 11.42
N GLY A 121 -2.74 -5.04 10.51
CA GLY A 121 -2.44 -4.60 9.16
C GLY A 121 -3.47 -5.10 8.15
N TYR A 122 -3.78 -4.33 7.10
CA TYR A 122 -4.55 -4.84 5.96
C TYR A 122 -3.95 -4.46 4.59
N LEU A 123 -4.34 -5.23 3.57
CA LEU A 123 -4.18 -4.88 2.17
C LEU A 123 -5.54 -4.98 1.48
N PHE A 124 -6.04 -3.88 0.95
CA PHE A 124 -7.27 -3.86 0.18
C PHE A 124 -6.96 -4.18 -1.28
N THR A 125 -7.40 -5.36 -1.72
CA THR A 125 -7.22 -5.87 -3.09
C THR A 125 -8.55 -6.12 -3.79
N GLY A 126 -9.66 -5.72 -3.15
CA GLY A 126 -11.01 -5.81 -3.67
C GLY A 126 -11.07 -5.26 -5.09
N PRO A 127 -11.85 -5.91 -5.98
CA PRO A 127 -11.86 -5.63 -7.39
C PRO A 127 -12.12 -4.15 -7.62
N ARG A 128 -11.47 -3.63 -8.67
CA ARG A 128 -11.75 -2.32 -9.22
C ARG A 128 -13.26 -2.20 -9.47
N LEU A 129 -13.90 -1.20 -8.87
CA LEU A 129 -15.29 -0.85 -9.18
C LEU A 129 -15.37 -0.40 -10.64
N ALA A 130 -16.47 -0.73 -11.34
CA ALA A 130 -16.61 -0.44 -12.77
C ALA A 130 -16.45 1.06 -13.12
N ILE A 131 -16.76 1.94 -12.16
CA ILE A 131 -16.63 3.41 -12.29
C ILE A 131 -15.18 3.91 -12.29
N ILE A 132 -14.21 3.09 -11.88
CA ILE A 132 -12.80 3.47 -11.79
C ILE A 132 -12.12 3.10 -13.10
N PRO A 133 -11.38 4.00 -13.77
CA PRO A 133 -10.60 3.67 -14.96
C PRO A 133 -9.66 2.46 -14.74
N PRO A 134 -9.55 1.53 -15.70
CA PRO A 134 -8.81 0.28 -15.53
C PRO A 134 -7.34 0.48 -15.18
N GLU A 135 -6.70 1.53 -15.72
CA GLU A 135 -5.32 1.90 -15.47
C GLU A 135 -5.05 2.32 -14.01
N LEU A 136 -6.09 2.63 -13.24
CA LEU A 136 -5.95 2.97 -11.82
C LEU A 136 -6.01 1.74 -10.91
N GLY A 137 -6.60 0.63 -11.35
CA GLY A 137 -6.71 -0.57 -10.53
C GLY A 137 -7.47 -0.33 -9.21
N VAL A 138 -6.95 -0.89 -8.11
CA VAL A 138 -7.43 -0.68 -6.74
C VAL A 138 -6.68 0.51 -6.16
N SER A 139 -7.03 1.69 -6.64
CA SER A 139 -6.27 2.92 -6.39
C SER A 139 -6.49 3.52 -4.99
N HIS A 140 -5.65 4.50 -4.65
CA HIS A 140 -5.77 5.29 -3.42
C HIS A 140 -7.19 5.79 -3.14
N GLY A 141 -7.66 5.57 -1.91
CA GLY A 141 -8.95 6.04 -1.41
C GLY A 141 -10.14 5.18 -1.82
N LEU A 142 -9.95 4.13 -2.62
CA LEU A 142 -11.06 3.26 -3.05
C LEU A 142 -11.68 2.50 -1.87
N GLU A 143 -10.87 2.09 -0.91
CA GLU A 143 -11.31 1.40 0.31
C GLU A 143 -12.27 2.26 1.15
N LEU A 144 -12.21 3.59 1.05
CA LEU A 144 -13.11 4.47 1.79
C LEU A 144 -14.58 4.22 1.45
N LEU A 145 -14.88 3.87 0.20
CA LEU A 145 -16.25 3.49 -0.19
C LEU A 145 -16.74 2.25 0.57
N TYR A 146 -15.82 1.34 0.89
CA TYR A 146 -16.11 0.11 1.62
C TYR A 146 -16.18 0.36 3.13
N VAL A 147 -15.24 1.12 3.69
CA VAL A 147 -15.20 1.46 5.13
C VAL A 147 -16.41 2.29 5.55
N PHE A 148 -16.95 3.16 4.68
CA PHE A 148 -18.11 4.01 4.98
C PHE A 148 -19.46 3.47 4.47
N GLY A 149 -19.50 2.27 3.90
CA GLY A 149 -20.77 1.68 3.41
C GLY A 149 -21.36 2.38 2.18
N LEU A 150 -20.52 3.05 1.38
CA LEU A 150 -20.94 3.82 0.20
C LEU A 150 -20.89 3.02 -1.11
N VAL A 151 -20.49 1.75 -1.05
CA VAL A 151 -20.44 0.83 -2.20
C VAL A 151 -21.73 0.80 -3.04
N PRO A 152 -22.96 0.79 -2.45
CA PRO A 152 -24.19 0.84 -3.23
C PRO A 152 -24.32 2.10 -4.10
N LEU A 153 -23.83 3.25 -3.61
CA LEU A 153 -23.87 4.52 -4.34
C LEU A 153 -22.83 4.57 -5.47
N ALA A 154 -21.78 3.77 -5.35
CA ALA A 154 -20.71 3.63 -6.34
C ALA A 154 -20.96 2.51 -7.36
N GLY A 155 -22.15 1.90 -7.34
CA GLY A 155 -22.52 0.82 -8.27
C GLY A 155 -21.79 -0.50 -8.05
N GLY A 156 -21.32 -0.75 -6.82
CA GLY A 156 -20.69 -2.04 -6.49
C GLY A 156 -21.68 -3.21 -6.51
N SER A 157 -21.14 -4.41 -6.70
CA SER A 157 -21.92 -5.65 -6.73
C SER A 157 -22.41 -6.06 -5.33
N LEU A 158 -23.28 -7.06 -5.26
CA LEU A 158 -23.69 -7.66 -3.98
C LEU A 158 -22.50 -8.22 -3.19
N PHE A 159 -21.47 -8.71 -3.87
CA PHE A 159 -20.26 -9.19 -3.22
C PHE A 159 -19.44 -8.04 -2.64
N ASP A 160 -19.36 -6.90 -3.34
CA ASP A 160 -18.67 -5.70 -2.85
C ASP A 160 -19.39 -5.11 -1.63
N ILE A 161 -20.72 -5.12 -1.64
CA ILE A 161 -21.55 -4.72 -0.49
C ILE A 161 -21.28 -5.65 0.70
N ALA A 162 -21.22 -6.97 0.48
CA ALA A 162 -20.90 -7.93 1.52
C ALA A 162 -19.47 -7.74 2.10
N LEU A 163 -18.49 -7.40 1.25
CA LEU A 163 -17.15 -7.03 1.71
C LEU A 163 -17.18 -5.75 2.56
N SER A 164 -17.93 -4.73 2.11
CA SER A 164 -18.08 -3.46 2.83
C SER A 164 -18.71 -3.65 4.22
N LEU A 165 -19.73 -4.51 4.35
CA LEU A 165 -20.31 -4.86 5.65
C LEU A 165 -19.25 -5.46 6.60
N LYS A 166 -18.44 -6.42 6.12
CA LYS A 166 -17.36 -7.01 6.93
C LYS A 166 -16.30 -5.97 7.34
N MET A 167 -15.93 -5.07 6.43
CA MET A 167 -14.99 -3.99 6.74
C MET A 167 -15.56 -3.03 7.80
N MET A 168 -16.82 -2.61 7.66
CA MET A 168 -17.49 -1.79 8.68
C MET A 168 -17.50 -2.48 10.04
N ASP A 169 -17.84 -3.77 10.09
CA ASP A 169 -17.85 -4.54 11.35
C ASP A 169 -16.47 -4.57 12.00
N TYR A 170 -15.39 -4.88 11.26
CA TYR A 170 -14.04 -4.84 11.83
C TYR A 170 -13.66 -3.46 12.40
N TRP A 171 -14.00 -2.38 11.70
CA TRP A 171 -13.70 -1.01 12.15
C TRP A 171 -14.53 -0.64 13.37
N ILE A 172 -15.81 -1.01 13.43
CA ILE A 172 -16.70 -0.79 14.57
C ILE A 172 -16.21 -1.58 15.79
N SER A 173 -15.84 -2.86 15.61
CA SER A 173 -15.26 -3.68 16.67
C SER A 173 -14.01 -3.02 17.25
N PHE A 174 -13.08 -2.60 16.38
CA PHE A 174 -11.86 -1.94 16.80
C PHE A 174 -12.12 -0.61 17.51
N ALA A 175 -13.03 0.21 17.01
CA ALA A 175 -13.39 1.48 17.66
C ALA A 175 -14.03 1.28 19.05
N THR A 176 -14.73 0.15 19.24
CA THR A 176 -15.46 -0.13 20.50
C THR A 176 -14.55 -0.75 21.57
N ILE A 177 -13.68 -1.69 21.18
CA ILE A 177 -12.90 -2.51 22.14
C ILE A 177 -11.40 -2.60 21.85
N LEU A 178 -10.90 -1.87 20.84
CA LEU A 178 -9.49 -1.90 20.40
C LEU A 178 -9.01 -3.27 19.90
N ASP A 179 -9.95 -4.11 19.45
CA ASP A 179 -9.71 -5.40 18.81
C ASP A 179 -10.74 -5.57 17.67
N PRO A 180 -10.32 -5.85 16.43
CA PRO A 180 -11.25 -6.04 15.32
C PRO A 180 -12.07 -7.36 15.43
N ASN A 181 -11.73 -8.27 16.36
CA ASN A 181 -12.30 -9.62 16.46
C ASN A 181 -13.30 -9.77 17.63
N ASP A 182 -14.37 -9.00 17.67
CA ASP A 182 -15.35 -9.02 18.78
C ASP A 182 -16.41 -10.14 18.69
N GLY A 183 -16.46 -10.89 17.59
CA GLY A 183 -17.44 -11.94 17.34
C GLY A 183 -18.87 -11.45 17.06
N LYS A 184 -19.09 -10.16 16.79
CA LYS A 184 -20.40 -9.55 16.49
C LYS A 184 -20.48 -9.13 15.04
N GLY A 185 -21.69 -9.03 14.46
CA GLY A 185 -21.88 -8.65 13.06
C GLY A 185 -21.73 -9.82 12.11
N GLU A 186 -21.34 -9.54 10.86
CA GLU A 186 -21.15 -10.55 9.81
C GLU A 186 -20.06 -11.55 10.17
N SER A 187 -20.28 -12.82 9.84
CA SER A 187 -19.26 -13.86 9.99
C SER A 187 -18.06 -13.51 9.11
N ARG A 188 -16.88 -13.42 9.74
CA ARG A 188 -15.64 -12.98 9.11
C ARG A 188 -14.44 -13.73 9.70
N PRO A 189 -13.36 -13.93 8.91
CA PRO A 189 -12.14 -14.55 9.41
C PRO A 189 -11.55 -13.82 10.62
N ALA A 190 -10.65 -14.47 11.35
CA ALA A 190 -9.88 -13.74 12.35
C ALA A 190 -8.90 -12.78 11.65
N TRP A 191 -8.90 -11.50 12.04
CA TRP A 191 -7.88 -10.55 11.66
C TRP A 191 -6.65 -10.76 12.55
N PRO A 192 -5.52 -11.26 12.00
CA PRO A 192 -4.33 -11.52 12.79
C PRO A 192 -3.77 -10.23 13.38
N GLN A 193 -3.42 -10.26 14.67
CA GLN A 193 -2.58 -9.21 15.23
C GLN A 193 -1.21 -9.27 14.56
N TYR A 194 -0.72 -8.11 14.12
CA TYR A 194 0.57 -8.01 13.45
C TYR A 194 1.71 -8.41 14.40
N ALA A 195 2.66 -9.18 13.88
CA ALA A 195 3.83 -9.65 14.60
C ALA A 195 5.11 -9.28 13.84
N THR A 196 6.22 -9.13 14.55
CA THR A 196 7.54 -8.89 13.93
C THR A 196 8.12 -10.15 13.32
N SER A 197 7.90 -11.30 13.95
CA SER A 197 8.19 -12.63 13.41
C SER A 197 6.99 -13.12 12.60
N ASN A 198 7.20 -13.47 11.32
CA ASN A 198 6.14 -13.92 10.40
C ASN A 198 4.96 -12.92 10.32
N PRO A 199 5.21 -11.67 9.87
CA PRO A 199 4.17 -10.66 9.81
C PRO A 199 3.02 -11.09 8.88
N SER A 200 1.80 -10.94 9.38
CA SER A 200 0.58 -11.24 8.63
C SER A 200 -0.41 -10.08 8.73
N ILE A 201 -1.16 -9.89 7.65
CA ILE A 201 -2.18 -8.86 7.49
C ILE A 201 -3.44 -9.48 6.93
N LEU A 202 -4.57 -8.79 7.05
CA LEU A 202 -5.81 -9.21 6.43
C LEU A 202 -5.90 -8.64 5.00
N GLU A 203 -6.07 -9.52 4.02
CA GLU A 203 -6.42 -9.14 2.66
C GLU A 203 -7.94 -8.97 2.56
N PHE A 204 -8.37 -7.78 2.12
CA PHE A 204 -9.74 -7.50 1.76
C PHE A 204 -9.92 -7.64 0.25
N ASN A 205 -10.35 -8.82 -0.20
CA ASN A 205 -10.76 -9.07 -1.57
C ASN A 205 -12.24 -9.47 -1.62
N THR A 206 -12.99 -8.98 -2.61
CA THR A 206 -14.43 -9.29 -2.73
C THR A 206 -14.71 -10.78 -2.87
N ASN A 207 -13.80 -11.53 -3.49
CA ASN A 207 -13.94 -12.97 -3.63
C ASN A 207 -13.57 -13.72 -2.36
N ASN A 208 -12.62 -13.20 -1.58
CA ASN A 208 -12.13 -13.86 -0.37
C ASN A 208 -11.46 -12.87 0.59
N VAL A 209 -11.91 -12.86 1.85
CA VAL A 209 -11.19 -12.17 2.92
C VAL A 209 -10.30 -13.20 3.61
N ALA A 210 -8.99 -12.95 3.69
CA ALA A 210 -8.07 -13.94 4.24
C ALA A 210 -6.84 -13.29 4.87
N ALA A 211 -6.21 -13.99 5.82
CA ALA A 211 -4.89 -13.61 6.31
C ALA A 211 -3.83 -13.95 5.26
N ILE A 212 -2.94 -13.01 4.96
CA ILE A 212 -1.81 -13.19 4.04
C ILE A 212 -0.50 -12.79 4.73
N PRO A 213 0.65 -13.33 4.29
CA PRO A 213 1.96 -12.82 4.70
C PRO A 213 2.18 -11.38 4.19
N ASP A 214 2.74 -10.50 5.02
CA ASP A 214 3.14 -9.16 4.62
C ASP A 214 4.61 -9.15 4.12
N ASN A 215 4.85 -9.92 3.05
CA ASN A 215 6.18 -10.13 2.47
C ASN A 215 6.25 -9.82 0.96
N TYR A 216 5.17 -9.29 0.38
CA TYR A 216 5.19 -8.85 -1.02
C TYR A 216 6.26 -7.78 -1.23
N ARG A 217 6.92 -7.85 -2.40
CA ARG A 217 7.97 -6.91 -2.85
C ARG A 217 9.05 -6.64 -1.79
N ALA A 218 9.40 -7.66 -1.00
CA ALA A 218 10.31 -7.52 0.15
C ALA A 218 11.61 -6.78 -0.20
N ASN A 219 12.31 -7.17 -1.27
CA ASN A 219 13.59 -6.54 -1.64
C ASN A 219 13.48 -5.03 -1.88
N GLY A 220 12.43 -4.59 -2.58
CA GLY A 220 12.19 -3.17 -2.87
C GLY A 220 11.82 -2.38 -1.62
N ILE A 221 10.86 -2.89 -0.84
CA ILE A 221 10.38 -2.24 0.38
C ILE A 221 11.46 -2.22 1.48
N ASP A 222 12.23 -3.30 1.63
CA ASP A 222 13.30 -3.38 2.62
C ASP A 222 14.45 -2.44 2.26
N PHE A 223 14.78 -2.30 0.96
CA PHE A 223 15.74 -1.30 0.50
C PHE A 223 15.29 0.14 0.82
N ILE A 224 14.00 0.45 0.61
CA ILE A 224 13.45 1.77 0.96
C ILE A 224 13.59 2.01 2.47
N ASN A 225 13.12 1.06 3.28
CA ASN A 225 13.14 1.16 4.75
C ASN A 225 14.55 1.10 5.36
N SER A 226 15.55 0.57 4.65
CA SER A 226 16.96 0.63 5.09
C SER A 226 17.61 1.99 4.82
N ASN A 227 16.95 2.88 4.07
CA ASN A 227 17.44 4.20 3.70
C ASN A 227 16.50 5.34 4.17
N PRO A 228 16.11 5.39 5.46
CA PRO A 228 15.09 6.32 5.96
C PRO A 228 15.49 7.80 5.84
N VAL A 229 16.80 8.11 5.88
CA VAL A 229 17.29 9.49 5.68
C VAL A 229 17.12 9.95 4.24
N LEU A 230 17.44 9.09 3.26
CA LEU A 230 17.32 9.42 1.83
C LEU A 230 15.84 9.59 1.44
N PHE A 231 15.00 8.66 1.89
CA PHE A 231 13.57 8.64 1.55
C PHE A 231 12.66 9.30 2.60
N ARG A 232 13.26 10.04 3.54
CA ARG A 232 12.63 10.96 4.50
C ARG A 232 11.45 10.37 5.30
N HIS A 233 11.63 9.19 5.88
CA HIS A 233 10.63 8.54 6.73
C HIS A 233 11.20 7.95 8.03
#